data_AF-A0A2D5XJ34-F1
#
_entry.id   AF-A0A2D5XJ34-F1
#
_cell.length_a   1.000
_cell.length_b   1.000
_cell.length_c   1.000
_cell.angle_alpha   90.00
_cell.angle_beta   90.00
_cell.angle_gamma   90.00
#
_symmetry.space_group_name_H-M   'P 1'
#
loop_
_entity.id
_entity.type
_entity.pdbx_description
1 polymer ?
#
loop_
_entity_poly.entity_id
_entity_poly.type
_entity_poly.pdbx_seq_one_letter_code
_entity_poly.pdbx_strand_id
1 'polypeptide(L)'
;MAEKQGIHEDLHRAHEVAAGSERTFGLVFAAVFALIGLWPLTGGAPVRPWALGLTAIFMLFALVRPVALRPLNLLWHRFGMLLNSIVSPLVMGVLFFLTVTPMALIMRIAGKDPLRLRFDRQAKSYWIERDPPGPDPDSMKNQF
;
A
#
# COMPACT_ATOMS: atom_id res chain seq x y z
N MET A 1 -13.37 -11.94 34.24
CA MET A 1 -12.03 -11.42 33.91
C MET A 1 -11.16 -12.62 33.60
N ALA A 2 -10.96 -12.94 32.32
CA ALA A 2 -10.12 -14.06 31.90
C ALA A 2 -8.80 -13.50 31.34
N GLU A 3 -7.72 -13.96 31.94
CA GLU A 3 -6.33 -13.61 31.68
C GLU A 3 -5.95 -13.96 30.23
N LYS A 4 -5.59 -12.95 29.44
CA LYS A 4 -5.19 -13.09 28.04
C LYS A 4 -3.72 -13.52 28.01
N GLN A 5 -3.50 -14.83 28.05
CA GLN A 5 -2.16 -15.43 28.00
C GLN A 5 -1.39 -14.96 26.75
N GLY A 6 -0.13 -14.59 26.96
CA GLY A 6 0.74 -13.91 26.01
C GLY A 6 1.27 -14.79 24.90
N ILE A 7 0.76 -14.56 23.69
CA ILE A 7 1.52 -14.79 22.45
C ILE A 7 2.30 -13.51 22.15
N HIS A 8 3.60 -13.63 21.81
CA HIS A 8 4.47 -12.50 21.45
C HIS A 8 4.01 -11.84 20.13
N GLU A 9 3.27 -12.58 19.31
CA GLU A 9 2.75 -12.12 18.03
C GLU A 9 1.29 -11.69 18.17
N ASP A 10 1.03 -10.41 17.92
CA ASP A 10 -0.30 -9.80 17.93
C ASP A 10 -1.01 -10.10 16.59
N LEU A 11 -1.53 -11.32 16.45
CA LEU A 11 -2.24 -11.78 15.25
C LEU A 11 -3.53 -11.00 14.95
N HIS A 12 -3.95 -10.12 15.87
CA HIS A 12 -5.12 -9.26 15.73
C HIS A 12 -4.77 -7.81 15.37
N ARG A 13 -3.51 -7.50 15.05
CA ARG A 13 -3.13 -6.18 14.56
C ARG A 13 -3.62 -5.98 13.11
N ALA A 14 -4.93 -5.94 12.93
CA ALA A 14 -5.53 -5.27 11.78
C ALA A 14 -5.17 -3.79 11.93
N HIS A 15 -4.25 -3.31 11.09
CA HIS A 15 -3.94 -1.89 11.01
C HIS A 15 -5.20 -1.20 10.47
N GLU A 16 -6.09 -0.76 11.36
CA GLU A 16 -7.26 0.01 10.96
C GLU A 16 -6.76 1.29 10.29
N VAL A 17 -6.91 1.36 8.97
CA VAL A 17 -6.58 2.54 8.20
C VAL A 17 -7.62 3.60 8.57
N ALA A 18 -7.29 4.42 9.58
CA ALA A 18 -8.14 5.52 9.99
C ALA A 18 -8.28 6.52 8.83
N ALA A 19 -9.49 7.04 8.62
CA ALA A 19 -9.69 8.13 7.68
C ALA A 19 -8.77 9.31 8.05
N GLY A 20 -8.13 9.92 7.05
CA GLY A 20 -7.22 11.05 7.27
C GLY A 20 -7.94 12.24 7.91
N SER A 21 -7.19 13.15 8.53
CA SER A 21 -7.72 14.36 9.17
C SER A 21 -8.58 15.20 8.20
N GLU A 22 -9.77 15.63 8.65
CA GLU A 22 -10.69 16.45 7.85
C GLU A 22 -10.07 17.80 7.45
N ARG A 23 -9.18 18.34 8.29
CA ARG A 23 -8.42 19.57 7.99
C ARG A 23 -7.50 19.34 6.79
N THR A 24 -6.74 18.25 6.81
CA THR A 24 -5.81 17.90 5.72
C THR A 24 -6.57 17.64 4.43
N PHE A 25 -7.70 16.93 4.50
CA PHE A 25 -8.59 16.73 3.36
C PHE A 25 -9.00 18.07 2.73
N GLY A 26 -9.50 19.01 3.54
CA GLY A 26 -9.91 20.33 3.07
C GLY A 26 -8.76 21.15 2.45
N LEU A 27 -7.57 21.12 3.05
CA LEU A 27 -6.39 21.82 2.53
C LEU A 27 -5.90 21.23 1.20
N VAL A 28 -5.88 19.91 1.06
CA VAL A 28 -5.49 19.24 -0.20
C VAL A 28 -6.46 19.61 -1.31
N PHE A 29 -7.77 19.55 -1.07
CA PHE A 29 -8.76 19.93 -2.09
C PHE A 29 -8.70 21.42 -2.42
N ALA A 30 -8.48 22.30 -1.44
CA ALA A 30 -8.23 23.72 -1.69
C ALA A 30 -7.00 23.92 -2.59
N ALA A 31 -5.89 23.23 -2.32
CA ALA A 31 -4.69 23.31 -3.16
C ALA A 31 -4.95 22.81 -4.60
N VAL A 32 -5.67 21.69 -4.76
CA VAL A 32 -6.05 21.17 -6.07
C VAL A 32 -6.92 22.16 -6.85
N PHE A 33 -7.95 22.74 -6.23
CA PHE A 33 -8.78 23.74 -6.88
C PHE A 33 -8.03 25.04 -7.17
N ALA A 34 -7.07 25.43 -6.32
CA ALA A 34 -6.21 26.58 -6.57
C ALA A 34 -5.35 26.35 -7.81
N LEU A 35 -4.73 25.17 -7.93
CA LEU A 35 -3.96 24.79 -9.11
C LEU A 35 -4.83 24.82 -10.36
N ILE A 36 -6.03 24.24 -10.33
CA ILE A 36 -6.97 24.26 -11.48
C ILE A 36 -7.41 25.69 -11.83
N GLY A 37 -7.65 26.53 -10.81
CA GLY A 37 -8.09 27.92 -10.97
C GLY A 37 -7.02 28.83 -11.55
N LEU A 38 -5.76 28.59 -11.19
CA LEU A 38 -4.59 29.37 -11.58
C LEU A 38 -3.86 28.80 -12.80
N TRP A 39 -4.06 27.52 -13.15
CA TRP A 39 -3.44 26.89 -14.33
C TRP A 39 -3.61 27.69 -15.63
N PRO A 40 -4.78 28.30 -15.94
CA PRO A 40 -4.94 29.09 -17.17
C PRO A 40 -4.00 30.31 -17.26
N LEU A 41 -3.47 30.80 -16.13
CA LEU A 41 -2.54 31.92 -16.11
C LEU A 41 -1.21 31.61 -16.81
N THR A 42 -0.77 30.35 -16.81
CA THR A 42 0.48 29.96 -17.51
C THR A 42 0.35 30.06 -19.02
N GLY A 43 -0.87 30.12 -19.56
CA GLY A 43 -1.17 30.30 -20.97
C GLY A 43 -1.77 31.67 -21.32
N GLY A 44 -1.77 32.63 -20.37
CA GLY A 44 -2.36 33.97 -20.58
C GLY A 44 -3.89 34.00 -20.61
N ALA A 45 -4.56 32.92 -20.22
CA ALA A 45 -6.02 32.83 -20.15
C ALA A 45 -6.54 33.31 -18.78
N PRO A 46 -7.80 33.79 -18.71
CA PRO A 46 -8.38 34.25 -17.45
C PRO A 46 -8.50 33.11 -16.43
N VAL A 47 -8.35 33.45 -15.15
CA VAL A 47 -8.58 32.51 -14.04
C VAL A 47 -9.99 31.96 -14.09
N ARG A 48 -10.16 30.73 -13.59
CA ARG A 48 -11.49 30.10 -13.48
C ARG A 48 -12.13 30.53 -12.15
N PRO A 49 -13.08 31.50 -12.15
CA PRO A 49 -13.62 32.05 -10.90
C PRO A 49 -14.36 30.99 -10.07
N TRP A 50 -14.98 30.00 -10.72
CA TRP A 50 -15.63 28.89 -10.04
C TRP A 50 -14.65 28.04 -9.22
N ALA A 51 -13.43 27.80 -9.74
CA ALA A 51 -12.42 27.00 -9.06
C ALA A 51 -11.80 27.78 -7.88
N LEU A 52 -11.61 29.10 -8.04
CA LEU A 52 -11.20 29.97 -6.95
C LEU A 52 -12.27 30.07 -5.85
N GLY A 53 -13.55 30.12 -6.23
CA GLY A 53 -14.67 30.04 -5.28
C GLY A 53 -14.64 28.75 -4.46
N LEU A 54 -14.46 27.60 -5.11
CA LEU A 54 -14.30 26.31 -4.41
C LEU A 54 -13.06 26.29 -3.51
N THR A 55 -11.94 26.86 -3.97
CA THR A 55 -10.72 26.99 -3.15
C THR A 55 -11.01 27.73 -1.84
N ALA A 56 -11.66 28.89 -1.92
CA ALA A 56 -12.00 29.71 -0.75
C ALA A 56 -12.96 28.97 0.20
N ILE A 57 -13.96 28.29 -0.34
CA ILE A 57 -14.92 27.48 0.42
C ILE A 57 -14.19 26.37 1.19
N PHE A 58 -13.41 25.54 0.50
CA PHE A 58 -12.67 24.43 1.12
C PHE A 58 -11.65 24.92 2.15
N MET A 59 -10.94 26.02 1.86
CA MET A 59 -9.98 26.62 2.78
C MET A 59 -10.66 27.19 4.03
N LEU A 60 -11.79 27.88 3.88
CA LEU A 60 -12.58 28.40 5.00
C LEU A 60 -13.08 27.26 5.90
N PHE A 61 -13.67 26.22 5.33
CA PHE A 61 -14.16 25.09 6.10
C PHE A 61 -13.02 24.29 6.75
N ALA A 62 -11.87 24.14 6.08
CA ALA A 62 -10.70 23.47 6.65
C ALA A 62 -10.17 24.18 7.90
N LEU A 63 -10.16 25.52 7.91
CA LEU A 63 -9.61 26.32 9.02
C LEU A 63 -10.62 26.57 10.14
N VAL A 64 -11.87 26.91 9.81
CA VAL A 64 -12.87 27.34 10.80
C VAL A 64 -13.64 26.16 11.37
N ARG A 65 -14.12 25.24 10.53
CA ARG A 65 -14.98 24.13 10.97
C ARG A 65 -14.76 22.86 10.12
N PRO A 66 -13.64 22.15 10.32
CA PRO A 66 -13.29 20.99 9.50
C PRO A 66 -14.28 19.83 9.63
N VAL A 67 -15.04 19.75 10.74
CA VAL A 67 -16.08 18.75 10.95
C VAL A 67 -17.15 18.79 9.87
N ALA A 68 -17.39 19.93 9.22
CA ALA A 68 -18.33 20.04 8.10
C ALA A 68 -17.87 19.23 6.86
N LEU A 69 -16.55 19.03 6.70
CA LEU A 69 -15.96 18.24 5.61
C LEU A 69 -15.91 16.74 5.91
N ARG A 70 -16.28 16.31 7.13
CA ARG A 70 -16.26 14.91 7.56
C ARG A 70 -17.04 13.95 6.66
N PRO A 71 -18.31 14.20 6.27
CA PRO A 71 -19.04 13.25 5.42
C PRO A 71 -18.37 13.10 4.05
N LEU A 72 -17.82 14.19 3.50
CA LEU A 72 -17.13 14.18 2.22
C LEU A 72 -15.78 13.45 2.32
N ASN A 73 -15.01 13.69 3.38
CA ASN A 73 -13.76 12.99 3.66
C ASN A 73 -13.99 11.48 3.81
N LEU A 74 -15.04 11.08 4.52
CA LEU A 74 -15.35 9.65 4.70
C LEU A 74 -15.80 9.00 3.39
N LEU A 75 -16.58 9.70 2.56
CA LEU A 75 -16.96 9.22 1.24
C LEU A 75 -15.74 9.06 0.32
N TRP A 76 -14.86 10.07 0.30
CA TRP A 76 -13.59 10.02 -0.45
C TRP A 76 -12.70 8.88 0.02
N HIS A 77 -12.60 8.67 1.33
CA HIS A 77 -11.83 7.58 1.90
C HIS A 77 -12.38 6.21 1.50
N ARG A 78 -13.70 6.01 1.57
CA ARG A 78 -14.36 4.77 1.11
C ARG A 78 -14.15 4.53 -0.38
N PHE A 79 -14.23 5.59 -1.19
CA PHE A 79 -13.93 5.50 -2.62
C PHE A 79 -12.47 5.08 -2.84
N GLY A 80 -11.52 5.66 -2.09
CA GLY A 80 -10.12 5.27 -2.12
C GLY A 80 -9.90 3.80 -1.74
N MET A 81 -10.60 3.30 -0.72
CA MET A 81 -10.54 1.88 -0.34
C MET A 81 -11.08 0.96 -1.43
N LEU A 82 -12.22 1.31 -2.04
CA LEU A 82 -12.81 0.55 -3.14
C LEU A 82 -11.85 0.50 -4.34
N LEU A 83 -11.30 1.67 -4.71
CA LEU A 83 -10.32 1.78 -5.79
C LEU A 83 -9.09 0.92 -5.48
N ASN A 84 -8.56 1.01 -4.26
CA ASN A 84 -7.41 0.21 -3.84
C ASN A 84 -7.70 -1.30 -3.91
N SER A 85 -8.91 -1.73 -3.55
CA SER A 85 -9.31 -3.14 -3.64
C SER A 85 -9.31 -3.68 -5.07
N ILE A 86 -9.42 -2.82 -6.08
CA ILE A 86 -9.36 -3.19 -7.50
C ILE A 86 -7.93 -3.05 -8.04
N VAL A 87 -7.29 -1.92 -7.71
CA VAL A 87 -5.94 -1.60 -8.19
C VAL A 87 -4.90 -2.54 -7.60
N SER A 88 -5.01 -2.92 -6.32
CA SER A 88 -4.04 -3.81 -5.67
C SER A 88 -3.94 -5.18 -6.37
N PRO A 89 -5.04 -5.94 -6.57
CA PRO A 89 -5.00 -7.18 -7.35
C PRO A 89 -4.60 -6.96 -8.80
N LEU A 90 -5.02 -5.86 -9.43
CA LEU A 90 -4.66 -5.57 -10.82
C LEU A 90 -3.16 -5.37 -10.98
N VAL A 91 -2.55 -4.52 -10.14
CA VAL A 91 -1.11 -4.26 -10.14
C VAL A 91 -0.34 -5.54 -9.81
N MET A 92 -0.79 -6.31 -8.82
CA MET A 92 -0.19 -7.61 -8.50
C MET A 92 -0.29 -8.60 -9.66
N GLY A 93 -1.43 -8.64 -10.35
CA GLY A 93 -1.61 -9.45 -11.55
C GLY A 93 -0.68 -9.05 -12.67
N VAL A 94 -0.59 -7.75 -12.97
CA VAL A 94 0.34 -7.20 -13.98
C VAL A 94 1.78 -7.55 -13.61
N LEU A 95 2.20 -7.34 -12.37
CA LEU A 95 3.53 -7.69 -11.90
C LEU A 95 3.79 -9.19 -12.06
N PHE A 96 2.84 -10.04 -11.66
CA PHE A 96 2.98 -11.48 -11.80
C PHE A 96 3.12 -11.93 -13.26
N PHE A 97 2.27 -11.45 -14.16
CA PHE A 97 2.29 -11.89 -15.56
C PHE A 97 3.37 -11.23 -16.41
N LEU A 98 3.81 -10.02 -16.10
CA LEU A 98 4.85 -9.31 -16.87
C LEU A 98 6.25 -9.47 -16.30
N THR A 99 6.41 -9.81 -15.02
CA THR A 99 7.75 -9.93 -14.41
C THR A 99 8.00 -11.36 -13.93
N VAL A 100 7.14 -11.89 -13.06
CA VAL A 100 7.38 -13.19 -12.41
C VAL A 100 7.26 -14.34 -13.39
N THR A 101 6.17 -14.38 -14.16
CA THR A 101 5.88 -15.43 -15.15
C THR A 101 6.95 -15.52 -16.23
N PRO A 102 7.36 -14.43 -16.91
CA PRO A 102 8.42 -14.52 -17.93
C PRO A 102 9.77 -14.86 -17.30
N MET A 103 10.09 -14.35 -16.12
CA MET A 103 11.31 -14.74 -15.41
C MET A 103 11.32 -16.25 -15.11
N ALA A 104 10.21 -16.80 -14.63
CA ALA A 104 10.05 -18.23 -14.40
C ALA A 104 10.18 -19.04 -15.69
N LEU A 105 9.61 -18.57 -16.79
CA LEU A 105 9.72 -19.21 -18.10
C LEU A 105 11.18 -19.22 -18.59
N ILE A 106 11.90 -18.10 -18.50
CA ILE A 106 13.32 -17.98 -18.85
C ILE A 106 14.15 -18.96 -18.01
N MET A 107 13.93 -19.03 -16.70
CA MET A 107 14.64 -19.98 -15.83
C MET A 107 14.37 -21.43 -16.22
N ARG A 108 13.11 -21.77 -16.55
CA ARG A 108 12.71 -23.11 -16.97
C ARG A 108 13.34 -23.51 -18.31
N ILE A 109 13.41 -22.60 -19.28
CA ILE A 109 14.09 -22.82 -20.56
C ILE A 109 15.60 -22.95 -20.35
N ALA A 110 16.19 -22.15 -19.45
CA ALA A 110 17.60 -22.25 -19.08
C ALA A 110 17.94 -23.50 -18.23
N GLY A 111 16.95 -24.35 -17.93
CA GLY A 111 17.13 -25.57 -17.13
C GLY A 111 17.40 -25.33 -15.65
N LYS A 112 17.22 -24.10 -15.15
CA LYS A 112 17.44 -23.75 -13.75
C LYS A 112 16.23 -24.15 -12.92
N ASP A 113 16.46 -24.97 -11.89
CA ASP A 113 15.47 -25.34 -10.88
C ASP A 113 15.97 -24.92 -9.49
N PRO A 114 15.93 -23.61 -9.16
CA PRO A 114 16.48 -23.11 -7.89
C PRO A 114 15.75 -23.67 -6.67
N LEU A 115 14.49 -24.05 -6.84
CA LEU A 115 13.65 -24.61 -5.78
C LEU A 115 13.69 -26.15 -5.75
N ARG A 116 14.45 -26.80 -6.65
CA ARG A 116 14.54 -28.27 -6.78
C ARG A 116 13.16 -28.95 -6.77
N LEU A 117 12.21 -28.38 -7.49
CA LEU A 117 10.80 -28.81 -7.50
C LEU A 117 10.59 -30.12 -8.27
N ARG A 118 11.55 -30.53 -9.10
CA ARG A 118 11.48 -31.82 -9.81
C ARG A 118 11.61 -32.98 -8.84
N PHE A 119 10.64 -33.89 -8.89
CA PHE A 119 10.66 -35.12 -8.09
C PHE A 119 11.74 -36.08 -8.61
N ASP A 120 12.68 -36.45 -7.75
CA ASP A 120 13.70 -37.46 -7.96
C ASP A 120 13.35 -38.76 -7.21
N ARG A 121 13.07 -39.82 -7.97
CA ARG A 121 12.75 -41.15 -7.43
C ARG A 121 13.96 -41.89 -6.86
N GLN A 122 15.18 -41.49 -7.24
CA GLN A 122 16.42 -42.13 -6.80
C GLN A 122 17.06 -41.41 -5.62
N ALA A 123 16.55 -40.22 -5.25
CA ALA A 123 17.00 -39.50 -4.08
C ALA A 123 16.74 -40.29 -2.80
N LYS A 124 17.79 -40.54 -2.01
CA LYS A 124 17.68 -41.16 -0.68
C LYS A 124 16.92 -40.26 0.31
N SER A 125 17.05 -38.95 0.15
CA SER A 125 16.37 -37.92 0.93
C SER A 125 16.40 -36.60 0.15
N TYR A 126 15.35 -35.78 0.33
CA TYR A 126 15.31 -34.39 -0.17
C TYR A 126 15.92 -33.39 0.81
N TRP A 127 16.34 -33.85 1.99
CA TRP A 127 16.97 -33.01 3.00
C TRP A 127 18.27 -32.42 2.46
N ILE A 128 18.39 -31.09 2.53
CA ILE A 128 19.62 -30.39 2.14
C ILE A 128 20.47 -30.26 3.40
N GLU A 129 21.48 -31.12 3.53
CA GLU A 129 22.49 -31.00 4.57
C GLU A 129 23.23 -29.66 4.42
N ARG A 130 23.38 -28.95 5.54
CA ARG A 130 24.10 -27.68 5.59
C ARG A 130 25.53 -27.94 6.04
N ASP A 131 26.49 -27.61 5.18
CA ASP A 131 27.92 -27.62 5.49
C ASP A 131 28.52 -26.27 5.08
N PRO A 132 29.01 -25.45 6.02
CA PRO A 132 29.12 -25.72 7.46
C PRO A 132 27.76 -25.79 8.17
N PRO A 133 27.69 -26.42 9.36
CA PRO A 133 26.53 -26.32 10.25
C PRO A 133 26.11 -24.86 10.40
N GLY A 134 24.81 -24.62 10.58
CA GLY A 134 24.29 -23.27 10.81
C GLY A 134 25.03 -22.55 11.96
N PRO A 135 24.92 -21.21 12.03
CA PRO A 135 25.64 -20.43 13.04
C PRO A 135 25.37 -20.98 14.44
N ASP A 136 26.40 -20.92 15.29
CA ASP A 136 26.39 -21.44 16.66
C ASP A 136 25.09 -21.04 17.38
N PRO A 137 24.38 -21.95 18.09
CA PRO A 137 23.15 -21.62 18.81
C PRO A 137 23.24 -20.35 19.66
N ASP A 138 24.42 -20.08 20.24
CA ASP A 138 24.69 -18.89 21.06
C ASP A 138 24.86 -17.58 20.24
N SER A 139 24.85 -17.66 18.90
CA SER A 139 24.92 -16.49 18.01
C SER A 139 23.62 -15.68 17.96
N MET A 140 22.50 -16.27 18.37
CA MET A 140 21.19 -15.60 18.39
C MET A 140 21.01 -14.80 19.69
N LYS A 141 21.53 -13.56 19.70
CA LYS A 141 21.48 -12.66 20.87
C LYS A 141 20.08 -12.40 21.45
N ASN A 142 19.03 -12.47 20.64
CA ASN A 142 17.65 -12.19 21.04
C ASN A 142 16.69 -13.24 20.43
N GLN A 143 16.71 -14.46 20.97
CA GLN A 143 15.83 -15.53 20.49
C GLN A 143 14.40 -15.47 21.07
N PHE A 144 14.17 -14.60 22.07
CA PHE A 144 12.88 -14.42 22.74
C PHE A 144 12.60 -12.95 23.01
#